data_AF-A0A0R0C9U8-F1
#
_entry.id   AF-A0A0R0C9U8-F1
#
_cell.length_a   1.000
_cell.length_b   1.000
_cell.length_c   1.000
_cell.angle_alpha   90.00
_cell.angle_beta   90.00
_cell.angle_gamma   90.00
#
_symmetry.space_group_name_H-M   'P 1'
#
loop_
_entity.id
_entity.type
_entity.pdbx_description
1 polymer ?
#
loop_
_entity_poly.entity_id
_entity_poly.type
_entity_poly.pdbx_seq_one_letter_code
_entity_poly.pdbx_strand_id
1 'polypeptide(L)'
;MERRSIRGFTLIELMIVVAIIAILAAIALPAYADYALRSKIRVAQSDLLALSSNVENFRQRTLGYPASDSAAKKGWSAGTKAGNFTYTYSASSGGYQLKAVASGSMGKASGCTLTVDAGNTRSVSGNCVGVSDWP
;
A
#
# COMPACT_ATOMS: atom_id res chain seq x y z
N MET A 1 47.69 37.61 -23.16
CA MET A 1 46.38 36.97 -22.92
C MET A 1 46.57 35.46 -22.95
N GLU A 2 46.85 34.83 -21.80
CA GLU A 2 46.88 33.36 -21.73
C GLU A 2 45.46 32.82 -21.94
N ARG A 3 45.25 32.10 -23.05
CA ARG A 3 44.03 31.34 -23.26
C ARG A 3 44.11 30.11 -22.35
N ARG A 4 43.32 30.09 -21.27
CA ARG A 4 43.03 28.84 -20.54
C ARG A 4 42.39 27.87 -21.53
N SER A 5 43.08 26.77 -21.81
CA SER A 5 42.49 25.63 -22.51
C SER A 5 41.37 25.05 -21.65
N ILE A 6 40.14 25.11 -22.13
CA ILE A 6 39.02 24.42 -21.50
C ILE A 6 39.24 22.92 -21.76
N ARG A 7 39.65 22.18 -20.73
CA ARG A 7 39.73 20.72 -20.79
C ARG A 7 38.30 20.17 -20.88
N GLY A 8 37.97 19.56 -22.01
CA GLY A 8 36.70 18.84 -22.20
C GLY A 8 36.74 17.44 -21.58
N PHE A 9 35.56 16.88 -21.31
CA PHE A 9 35.38 15.49 -20.89
C PHE A 9 35.78 14.53 -22.01
N THR A 10 36.44 13.42 -21.69
CA THR A 10 36.74 12.38 -22.67
C THR A 10 35.54 11.47 -22.90
N LEU A 11 35.44 10.88 -24.10
CA LEU A 11 34.40 9.90 -24.41
C LEU A 11 34.49 8.67 -23.50
N ILE A 12 35.70 8.27 -23.10
CA ILE A 12 35.91 7.12 -22.23
C ILE A 12 35.42 7.41 -20.80
N GLU A 13 35.61 8.62 -20.28
CA GLU A 13 35.06 9.00 -18.97
C GLU A 13 33.53 8.96 -18.98
N LEU A 14 32.90 9.45 -20.05
CA LEU A 14 31.44 9.41 -20.18
C LEU A 14 30.93 7.95 -20.27
N MET A 15 31.62 7.08 -21.01
CA MET A 15 31.24 5.66 -21.10
C MET A 15 31.30 4.95 -19.75
N ILE A 16 32.34 5.19 -18.95
CA ILE A 16 32.48 4.58 -17.62
C ILE A 16 31.38 5.09 -16.69
N VAL A 17 31.06 6.39 -16.72
CA VAL A 17 29.98 6.96 -15.90
C VAL A 17 28.63 6.33 -16.24
N VAL A 18 28.31 6.18 -17.51
CA VAL A 18 27.05 5.54 -17.95
C VAL A 18 27.02 4.07 -17.52
N ALA A 19 28.13 3.35 -17.62
CA ALA A 19 28.22 1.95 -17.17
C ALA A 19 27.95 1.81 -15.66
N ILE A 20 28.52 2.70 -14.83
CA ILE A 20 28.28 2.71 -13.38
C ILE A 20 26.82 3.03 -13.07
N ILE A 21 26.24 4.04 -13.72
CA ILE A 21 24.83 4.41 -13.52
C ILE A 21 23.90 3.25 -13.92
N ALA A 22 24.20 2.53 -15.00
CA ALA A 22 23.41 1.39 -15.44
C ALA A 22 23.38 0.26 -14.39
N ILE A 23 24.53 -0.04 -13.78
CA ILE A 23 24.63 -1.06 -12.71
C ILE A 23 23.82 -0.62 -11.48
N LEU A 24 23.96 0.64 -11.05
CA LEU A 24 23.22 1.16 -9.90
C LEU A 24 21.71 1.18 -10.16
N ALA A 25 21.29 1.60 -11.35
CA ALA A 25 19.87 1.66 -11.73
C ALA A 25 19.21 0.27 -11.73
N ALA A 26 19.94 -0.77 -12.17
CA ALA A 26 19.43 -2.14 -12.19
C ALA A 26 19.02 -2.65 -10.79
N ILE A 27 19.70 -2.21 -9.73
CA ILE A 27 19.40 -2.59 -8.34
C ILE A 27 18.41 -1.60 -7.71
N ALA A 28 18.61 -0.29 -7.93
CA ALA A 28 17.84 0.75 -7.25
C ALA A 28 16.37 0.80 -7.69
N LEU A 29 16.08 0.62 -8.98
CA LEU A 29 14.73 0.70 -9.52
C LEU A 29 13.77 -0.35 -8.94
N PRO A 30 14.08 -1.66 -8.94
CA PRO A 30 13.19 -2.65 -8.34
C PRO A 30 13.02 -2.44 -6.83
N ALA A 31 14.08 -2.05 -6.12
CA ALA A 31 14.01 -1.76 -4.68
C ALA A 31 13.09 -0.57 -4.37
N TYR A 32 13.17 0.50 -5.16
CA TYR A 32 12.29 1.66 -5.00
C TYR A 32 10.83 1.33 -5.31
N ALA A 33 10.57 0.54 -6.36
CA ALA A 33 9.22 0.08 -6.68
C ALA A 33 8.61 -0.73 -5.54
N ASP A 34 9.37 -1.65 -4.94
CA ASP A 34 8.92 -2.45 -3.80
C ASP A 34 8.67 -1.59 -2.54
N TYR A 35 9.49 -0.55 -2.31
CA TYR A 35 9.26 0.42 -1.23
C TYR A 35 7.96 1.21 -1.43
N ALA A 36 7.69 1.67 -2.64
CA ALA A 36 6.46 2.38 -2.96
C ALA A 36 5.21 1.48 -2.78
N LEU A 37 5.31 0.19 -3.11
CA LEU A 37 4.24 -0.79 -2.85
C LEU A 37 4.01 -1.01 -1.35
N ARG A 38 5.07 -1.17 -0.56
CA ARG A 38 4.98 -1.27 0.91
C ARG A 38 4.30 -0.05 1.54
N SER A 39 4.65 1.15 1.07
CA SER A 39 4.01 2.39 1.51
C SER A 39 2.50 2.36 1.27
N LYS A 40 2.06 1.95 0.07
CA LYS A 40 0.63 1.81 -0.26
C LYS A 40 -0.08 0.75 0.61
N ILE A 41 0.57 -0.37 0.89
CA ILE A 41 0.03 -1.42 1.79
C ILE A 41 -0.17 -0.85 3.21
N ARG A 42 0.78 -0.05 3.72
CA ARG A 42 0.63 0.59 5.03
C ARG A 42 -0.50 1.61 5.08
N VAL A 43 -0.73 2.36 4.00
CA VAL A 43 -1.91 3.23 3.90
C VAL A 43 -3.19 2.40 3.96
N ALA A 44 -3.24 1.25 3.27
CA ALA A 44 -4.40 0.36 3.32
C ALA A 44 -4.66 -0.25 4.72
N GLN A 45 -3.59 -0.55 5.46
CA GLN A 45 -3.68 -0.96 6.87
C GLN A 45 -4.33 0.15 7.72
N SER A 46 -3.86 1.40 7.57
CA SER A 46 -4.46 2.55 8.24
C SER A 46 -5.92 2.78 7.84
N ASP A 47 -6.24 2.64 6.55
CA ASP A 47 -7.60 2.77 6.02
C ASP A 47 -8.55 1.75 6.67
N LEU A 48 -8.10 0.50 6.86
CA LEU A 48 -8.87 -0.54 7.54
C LEU A 48 -9.13 -0.22 9.02
N LEU A 49 -8.18 0.39 9.73
CA LEU A 49 -8.39 0.83 11.12
C LEU A 49 -9.34 2.03 11.21
N ALA A 50 -9.26 2.94 10.24
CA ALA A 50 -10.24 4.01 10.14
C ALA A 50 -11.64 3.47 9.86
N LEU A 51 -11.75 2.44 9.01
CA LEU A 51 -13.02 1.77 8.72
C LEU A 51 -13.54 0.99 9.94
N SER A 52 -12.68 0.31 10.70
CA SER A 52 -13.09 -0.38 11.93
C SER A 52 -13.64 0.61 12.95
N SER A 53 -12.96 1.75 13.15
CA SER A 53 -13.48 2.84 13.98
C SER A 53 -14.85 3.34 13.47
N ASN A 54 -15.05 3.47 12.16
CA ASN A 54 -16.34 3.87 11.61
C ASN A 54 -17.46 2.86 11.94
N VAL A 55 -17.16 1.56 11.81
CA VAL A 55 -18.08 0.47 12.15
C VAL A 55 -18.41 0.45 13.64
N GLU A 56 -17.42 0.64 14.52
CA GLU A 56 -17.66 0.71 15.97
C GLU A 56 -18.49 1.95 16.35
N ASN A 57 -18.21 3.10 15.74
CA ASN A 57 -19.02 4.30 15.95
C ASN A 57 -20.49 4.09 15.52
N PHE A 58 -20.72 3.37 14.41
CA PHE A 58 -22.06 2.99 14.00
C PHE A 58 -22.75 2.10 15.06
N ARG A 59 -22.01 1.11 15.59
CA ARG A 59 -22.50 0.21 16.63
C ARG A 59 -22.87 0.95 17.91
N GLN A 60 -22.07 1.92 18.34
CA GLN A 60 -22.37 2.73 19.53
C GLN A 60 -23.67 3.53 19.38
N ARG A 61 -24.01 3.97 18.16
CA ARG A 61 -25.22 4.75 17.87
C ARG A 61 -26.47 3.89 17.69
N THR A 62 -26.31 2.71 17.09
CA THR A 62 -27.44 1.87 16.63
C THR A 62 -27.62 0.61 17.48
N LEU A 63 -26.72 0.36 18.44
CA LEU A 63 -26.65 -0.85 19.27
C LEU A 63 -26.47 -2.16 18.47
N GLY A 64 -26.08 -2.05 17.21
CA GLY A 64 -25.87 -3.19 16.30
C GLY A 64 -24.87 -2.85 15.21
N TYR A 65 -24.24 -3.87 14.63
CA TYR A 65 -23.31 -3.69 13.52
C TYR A 65 -24.04 -3.31 12.22
N PRO A 66 -23.36 -2.66 11.26
CA PRO A 66 -23.93 -2.34 9.97
C PRO A 66 -24.49 -3.58 9.25
N ALA A 67 -25.68 -3.45 8.66
CA ALA A 67 -26.34 -4.55 7.96
C ALA A 67 -25.75 -4.85 6.56
N SER A 68 -24.89 -3.97 6.04
CA SER A 68 -24.30 -4.10 4.71
C SER A 68 -22.96 -3.38 4.60
N ASP A 69 -22.19 -3.73 3.57
CA ASP A 69 -20.92 -3.07 3.24
C ASP A 69 -21.09 -1.56 2.99
N SER A 70 -22.15 -1.16 2.28
CA SER A 70 -22.45 0.25 2.04
C SER A 70 -22.78 1.01 3.32
N ALA A 71 -23.49 0.36 4.26
CA ALA A 71 -23.76 0.95 5.57
C ALA A 71 -22.48 1.09 6.40
N ALA A 72 -21.59 0.09 6.37
CA ALA A 72 -20.31 0.10 7.08
C ALA A 72 -19.37 1.21 6.59
N LYS A 73 -19.45 1.56 5.31
CA LYS A 73 -18.62 2.61 4.67
C LYS A 73 -19.31 3.97 4.60
N LYS A 74 -20.51 4.13 5.17
CA LYS A 74 -21.23 5.41 5.12
C LYS A 74 -20.41 6.48 5.83
N GLY A 75 -20.08 7.56 5.11
CA GLY A 75 -19.25 8.65 5.63
C GLY A 75 -17.76 8.34 5.73
N TRP A 76 -17.33 7.16 5.27
CA TRP A 76 -15.93 6.75 5.23
C TRP A 76 -15.41 6.76 3.79
N SER A 77 -14.13 7.13 3.63
CA SER A 77 -13.42 7.07 2.35
C SER A 77 -12.00 6.58 2.57
N ALA A 78 -11.50 5.77 1.65
CA ALA A 78 -10.12 5.29 1.68
C ALA A 78 -9.13 6.43 1.35
N GLY A 79 -8.01 6.50 2.08
CA GLY A 79 -6.87 7.35 1.73
C GLY A 79 -5.98 6.76 0.63
N THR A 80 -6.07 5.44 0.41
CA THR A 80 -5.46 4.79 -0.75
C THR A 80 -6.00 5.34 -2.06
N LYS A 81 -5.11 5.48 -3.06
CA LYS A 81 -5.51 5.87 -4.42
C LYS A 81 -6.58 4.89 -4.95
N ALA A 82 -7.63 5.46 -5.55
CA ALA A 82 -8.70 4.70 -6.19
C ALA A 82 -8.14 3.62 -7.13
N GLY A 83 -8.67 2.41 -7.00
CA GLY A 83 -8.24 1.26 -7.79
C GLY A 83 -7.02 0.52 -7.25
N ASN A 84 -6.31 0.99 -6.21
CA ASN A 84 -5.22 0.20 -5.62
C ASN A 84 -5.75 -0.94 -4.72
N PHE A 85 -6.74 -0.64 -3.88
CA PHE A 85 -7.35 -1.57 -2.95
C PHE A 85 -8.86 -1.54 -3.05
N THR A 86 -9.47 -2.71 -2.91
CA THR A 86 -10.92 -2.85 -2.72
C THR A 86 -11.16 -3.24 -1.27
N TYR A 87 -11.89 -2.39 -0.56
CA TYR A 87 -12.30 -2.64 0.82
C TYR A 87 -13.65 -3.35 0.83
N THR A 88 -13.88 -4.26 1.77
CA THR A 88 -15.16 -4.94 1.96
C THR A 88 -15.42 -5.17 3.44
N TYR A 89 -16.67 -5.09 3.84
CA TYR A 89 -17.19 -5.45 5.15
C TYR A 89 -18.11 -6.67 5.02
N SER A 90 -17.94 -7.63 5.92
CA SER A 90 -18.85 -8.75 6.12
C SER A 90 -19.22 -8.88 7.59
N ALA A 91 -20.52 -9.01 7.87
CA ALA A 91 -20.99 -9.31 9.22
C ALA A 91 -20.71 -10.79 9.55
N SER A 92 -20.34 -11.07 10.79
CA SER A 92 -20.20 -12.42 11.34
C SER A 92 -21.05 -12.55 12.60
N SER A 93 -21.30 -13.78 13.06
CA SER A 93 -22.07 -14.01 14.30
C SER A 93 -21.35 -13.39 15.50
N GLY A 94 -21.82 -12.22 15.95
CA GLY A 94 -21.23 -11.47 17.07
C GLY A 94 -20.17 -10.44 16.70
N GLY A 95 -19.90 -10.19 15.41
CA GLY A 95 -18.83 -9.31 14.98
C GLY A 95 -18.90 -8.90 13.51
N TYR A 96 -17.75 -8.51 12.99
CA TYR A 96 -17.53 -8.25 11.58
C TYR A 96 -16.11 -8.62 11.18
N GLN A 97 -15.90 -8.71 9.87
CA GLN A 97 -14.60 -8.73 9.25
C GLN A 97 -14.54 -7.62 8.20
N LEU A 98 -13.46 -6.84 8.26
CA LEU A 98 -13.03 -5.94 7.22
C LEU A 98 -11.92 -6.59 6.43
N LYS A 99 -11.94 -6.38 5.12
CA LYS A 99 -10.94 -6.91 4.20
C LYS A 99 -10.56 -5.84 3.20
N ALA A 100 -9.26 -5.70 2.93
CA ALA A 100 -8.73 -4.90 1.84
C ALA A 100 -7.94 -5.82 0.90
N VAL A 101 -8.30 -5.83 -0.37
CA VAL A 101 -7.61 -6.65 -1.40
C VAL A 101 -6.97 -5.74 -2.43
N ALA A 102 -5.66 -5.90 -2.62
CA ALA A 102 -4.90 -5.20 -3.65
C ALA A 102 -5.36 -5.66 -5.04
N SER A 103 -5.64 -4.69 -5.91
CA SER A 103 -6.08 -4.94 -7.29
C SER A 103 -4.94 -5.38 -8.21
N GLY A 104 -5.28 -5.80 -9.43
CA GLY A 104 -4.29 -6.07 -10.48
C GLY A 104 -3.38 -4.88 -10.82
N SER A 105 -3.84 -3.64 -10.58
CA SER A 105 -3.03 -2.43 -10.79
C SER A 105 -1.85 -2.29 -9.81
N MET A 106 -1.81 -3.11 -8.77
CA MET A 106 -0.72 -3.15 -7.79
C MET A 106 0.47 -4.03 -8.22
N GLY A 107 0.41 -4.64 -9.41
CA GLY A 107 1.51 -5.41 -9.99
C GLY A 107 1.94 -6.55 -9.07
N LYS A 108 3.21 -6.55 -8.61
CA LYS A 108 3.74 -7.56 -7.67
C LYS A 108 2.92 -7.70 -6.39
N ALA A 109 2.23 -6.64 -5.96
CA ALA A 109 1.41 -6.66 -4.76
C ALA A 109 -0.06 -7.07 -5.01
N SER A 110 -0.43 -7.39 -6.26
CA SER A 110 -1.77 -7.86 -6.61
C SER A 110 -2.13 -9.11 -5.80
N GLY A 111 -3.34 -9.12 -5.24
CA GLY A 111 -3.81 -10.21 -4.38
C GLY A 111 -3.32 -10.15 -2.94
N CYS A 112 -2.53 -9.13 -2.55
CA CYS A 112 -2.29 -8.83 -1.14
C CYS A 112 -3.62 -8.58 -0.44
N THR A 113 -3.88 -9.36 0.61
CA THR A 113 -5.12 -9.34 1.38
C THR A 113 -4.81 -8.98 2.83
N LEU A 114 -5.41 -7.89 3.29
CA LEU A 114 -5.35 -7.43 4.67
C LEU A 114 -6.72 -7.63 5.29
N THR A 115 -6.78 -8.09 6.54
CA THR A 115 -8.05 -8.19 7.28
C THR A 115 -7.94 -7.67 8.70
N VAL A 116 -9.07 -7.16 9.20
CA VAL A 116 -9.28 -6.76 10.60
C VAL A 116 -10.64 -7.28 11.03
N ASP A 117 -10.73 -7.92 12.18
CA ASP A 117 -12.01 -8.32 12.78
C ASP A 117 -12.42 -7.42 13.96
N ALA A 118 -13.63 -7.65 14.49
CA ALA A 118 -14.15 -6.96 15.66
C ALA A 118 -13.33 -7.15 16.95
N GLY A 119 -12.52 -8.20 17.02
CA GLY A 119 -11.57 -8.46 18.12
C GLY A 119 -10.22 -7.75 17.93
N ASN A 120 -10.08 -6.93 16.88
CA ASN A 120 -8.83 -6.31 16.46
C ASN A 120 -7.74 -7.33 16.08
N THR A 121 -8.13 -8.56 15.68
CA THR A 121 -7.22 -9.50 15.04
C THR A 121 -6.88 -8.98 13.65
N ARG A 122 -5.60 -8.76 13.39
CA ARG A 122 -5.08 -8.25 12.12
C ARG A 122 -4.35 -9.38 11.42
N SER A 123 -4.64 -9.59 10.15
CA SER A 123 -3.90 -10.57 9.36
C SER A 123 -3.54 -10.08 7.98
N VAL A 124 -2.43 -10.62 7.48
CA VAL A 124 -1.87 -10.34 6.17
C VAL A 124 -1.72 -11.67 5.44
N SER A 125 -2.16 -11.72 4.20
CA SER A 125 -2.10 -12.94 3.37
C SER A 125 -1.95 -12.59 1.88
N GLY A 126 -1.47 -13.54 1.09
CA GLY A 126 -1.20 -13.35 -0.33
C GLY A 126 0.09 -12.56 -0.58
N ASN A 127 0.18 -11.92 -1.75
CA ASN A 127 1.41 -11.28 -2.22
C ASN A 127 1.59 -9.86 -1.65
N CYS A 128 1.78 -9.75 -0.34
CA CYS A 128 2.06 -8.47 0.31
C CYS A 128 3.57 -8.20 0.32
N VAL A 129 4.05 -7.45 -0.68
CA VAL A 129 5.49 -7.22 -0.96
C VAL A 129 6.24 -6.80 0.31
N GLY A 130 6.92 -7.77 0.94
CA GLY A 130 7.63 -7.67 2.22
C GLY A 130 6.86 -7.03 3.37
N VAL A 131 5.55 -7.24 3.41
CA VAL A 131 4.72 -7.05 4.60
C VAL A 131 4.20 -8.45 4.94
N SER A 132 4.81 -9.11 5.91
CA SER A 132 4.37 -10.42 6.39
C SER A 132 3.37 -10.31 7.53
N ASP A 133 3.50 -9.25 8.34
CA ASP A 133 2.78 -9.11 9.59
C ASP A 133 2.26 -7.69 9.76
N TRP A 134 1.24 -7.59 10.60
CA TRP A 134 0.61 -6.34 10.97
C TRP A 134 0.45 -6.30 12.49
N PRO A 135 1.23 -5.47 13.21
CA PRO A 135 1.01 -5.26 14.64
C PRO A 135 -0.33 -4.59 14.93
#